data_AF-A1RSF6-F1
#
_entry.id   AF-A1RSF6-F1
#
_cell.length_a   1.000
_cell.length_b   1.000
_cell.length_c   1.000
_cell.angle_alpha   90.00
_cell.angle_beta   90.00
_cell.angle_gamma   90.00
#
_symmetry.space_group_name_H-M   'P 1'
#
loop_
_entity.id
_entity.type
_entity.pdbx_description
1 polymer ?
#
loop_
_entity_poly.entity_id
_entity_poly.type
_entity_poly.pdbx_seq_one_letter_code
_entity_poly.pdbx_strand_id
1 'polypeptide(L)'
;MYRGVALVDWKTGLLAYVEADGKAVEEFRKILDLCGGRVEPRTLPCLSSLASRLGVKSVLYITDIYGIANLLAFERQAPRAGILKKAWAYLDRLICQNGEVECGEEVELSCCKPCGFVCLLAEVLGVARVGIKADIRRELRDKL
;
A
#
# COMPACT_ATOMS: atom_id res chain seq x y z
N MET A 1 -11.63 13.58 0.63
CA MET A 1 -10.61 12.79 1.34
C MET A 1 -9.76 12.11 0.28
N TYR A 2 -8.45 12.15 0.41
CA TYR A 2 -7.50 11.59 -0.53
C TYR A 2 -7.04 10.22 -0.03
N ARG A 3 -6.82 9.28 -0.95
CA ARG A 3 -6.47 7.89 -0.62
C ARG A 3 -5.28 7.44 -1.45
N GLY A 4 -4.38 6.70 -0.83
CA GLY A 4 -3.16 6.20 -1.46
C GLY A 4 -2.83 4.79 -1.00
N VAL A 5 -2.27 4.00 -1.92
CA VAL A 5 -1.80 2.64 -1.67
C VAL A 5 -0.42 2.43 -2.26
N ALA A 6 0.45 1.80 -1.49
CA ALA A 6 1.77 1.38 -1.95
C ALA A 6 2.06 -0.06 -1.48
N LEU A 7 2.58 -0.89 -2.40
CA LEU A 7 3.22 -2.15 -2.02
C LEU A 7 4.64 -1.81 -1.57
N VAL A 8 4.89 -1.91 -0.27
CA VAL A 8 6.13 -1.44 0.36
C VAL A 8 7.17 -2.55 0.42
N ASP A 9 6.72 -3.78 0.61
CA ASP A 9 7.59 -4.94 0.68
C ASP A 9 6.87 -6.14 0.08
N TRP A 10 7.23 -6.49 -1.14
CA TRP A 10 6.66 -7.64 -1.85
C TRP A 10 6.98 -8.97 -1.17
N LYS A 11 8.08 -9.08 -0.40
CA LYS A 11 8.50 -10.34 0.26
C LYS A 11 7.62 -10.66 1.45
N THR A 12 7.24 -9.64 2.22
CA THR A 12 6.29 -9.80 3.32
C THR A 12 4.84 -9.51 2.89
N GLY A 13 4.65 -9.07 1.65
CA GLY A 13 3.39 -8.59 1.09
C GLY A 13 2.80 -7.44 1.90
N LEU A 14 3.66 -6.50 2.35
CA LEU A 14 3.22 -5.33 3.07
C LEU A 14 2.61 -4.32 2.10
N LEU A 15 1.30 -4.14 2.17
CA LEU A 15 0.55 -3.15 1.43
C LEU A 15 0.11 -2.06 2.40
N ALA A 16 0.62 -0.84 2.21
CA ALA A 16 0.22 0.32 3.00
C ALA A 16 -0.95 1.03 2.32
N TYR A 17 -2.00 1.32 3.09
CA TYR A 17 -3.15 2.12 2.68
C TYR A 17 -3.25 3.35 3.58
N VAL A 18 -3.45 4.53 2.98
CA VAL A 18 -3.56 5.79 3.71
C VAL A 18 -4.80 6.55 3.27
N GLU A 19 -5.49 7.15 4.24
CA GLU A 19 -6.48 8.21 4.01
C GLU A 19 -6.00 9.52 4.65
N ALA A 20 -5.95 10.57 3.84
CA ALA A 20 -5.50 11.89 4.23
C ALA A 20 -6.52 12.97 3.82
N ASP A 21 -6.64 14.03 4.61
CA ASP A 21 -7.33 15.24 4.16
C ASP A 21 -6.39 16.13 3.33
N GLY A 22 -6.93 17.20 2.73
CA GLY A 22 -6.11 18.09 1.89
C GLY A 22 -4.99 18.79 2.66
N LYS A 23 -5.21 19.05 3.96
CA LYS A 23 -4.21 19.71 4.81
C LYS A 23 -3.00 18.80 5.04
N ALA A 24 -3.24 17.53 5.37
CA ALA A 24 -2.20 16.54 5.57
C ALA A 24 -1.39 16.28 4.28
N VAL A 25 -2.05 16.29 3.12
CA VAL A 25 -1.37 16.17 1.81
C VAL A 25 -0.44 17.36 1.56
N GLU A 26 -0.89 18.59 1.81
CA GLU A 26 -0.06 19.78 1.67
C GLU A 26 1.09 19.82 2.69
N GLU A 27 0.87 19.39 3.93
CA GLU A 27 1.93 19.25 4.93
C GLU A 27 2.96 18.19 4.51
N PHE A 28 2.50 17.05 4.00
CA PHE A 28 3.40 16.02 3.48
C PHE A 28 4.24 16.52 2.31
N ARG A 29 3.65 17.28 1.39
CA ARG A 29 4.38 17.90 0.28
C ARG A 29 5.52 18.79 0.77
N LYS A 30 5.26 19.63 1.79
CA LYS A 30 6.31 20.47 2.42
C LYS A 30 7.40 19.62 3.07
N ILE A 31 7.03 18.54 3.75
CA ILE A 31 7.98 17.58 4.33
C ILE A 31 8.85 16.96 3.23
N LEU A 32 8.23 16.56 2.11
CA LEU A 32 8.94 15.98 0.98
C LEU A 32 9.98 16.96 0.45
N ASP A 33 9.60 18.22 0.20
CA ASP A 33 10.50 19.26 -0.27
C ASP A 33 11.65 19.52 0.72
N LEU A 34 11.37 19.59 2.03
CA LEU A 34 12.37 19.77 3.08
C LEU A 34 13.37 18.60 3.18
N CYS A 35 12.91 17.39 2.91
CA CYS A 35 13.74 16.19 2.97
C CYS A 35 14.43 15.85 1.62
N GLY A 36 14.36 16.73 0.61
CA GLY A 36 15.09 16.57 -0.66
C GLY A 36 14.23 16.22 -1.89
N GLY A 37 12.90 16.30 -1.78
CA GLY A 37 11.96 16.28 -2.90
C GLY A 37 11.66 14.91 -3.51
N ARG A 38 12.29 13.83 -3.02
CA ARG A 38 12.12 12.46 -3.54
C ARG A 38 12.08 11.43 -2.43
N VAL A 39 11.33 10.36 -2.65
CA VAL A 39 11.33 9.17 -1.80
C VAL A 39 12.48 8.28 -2.28
N GLU A 40 13.60 8.31 -1.55
CA GLU A 40 14.81 7.55 -1.84
C GLU A 40 15.41 7.05 -0.51
N PRO A 41 16.21 5.96 -0.50
CA PRO A 41 16.77 5.40 0.73
C PRO A 41 17.43 6.42 1.67
N ARG A 42 18.12 7.42 1.11
CA ARG A 42 18.79 8.49 1.86
C ARG A 42 17.83 9.50 2.52
N THR A 43 16.65 9.72 1.96
CA THR A 43 15.67 10.70 2.45
C THR A 43 14.65 10.07 3.40
N LEU A 44 14.48 8.73 3.35
CA LEU A 44 13.52 7.98 4.16
C LEU A 44 13.60 8.26 5.67
N PRO A 45 14.77 8.38 6.33
CA PRO A 45 14.80 8.68 7.76
C PRO A 45 14.15 10.04 8.11
N CYS A 46 14.40 11.07 7.30
CA CYS A 46 13.79 12.39 7.44
C CYS A 46 12.28 12.31 7.21
N LEU A 47 11.88 11.70 6.08
CA LEU A 47 10.48 11.56 5.68
C LEU A 47 9.68 10.78 6.73
N SER A 48 10.18 9.63 7.18
CA SER A 48 9.51 8.77 8.17
C SER A 48 9.33 9.49 9.51
N SER A 49 10.36 10.20 9.98
CA SER A 49 10.33 10.94 11.25
C SER A 49 9.29 12.06 11.25
N LEU A 50 9.16 12.78 10.14
CA LEU A 50 8.23 13.91 10.03
C LEU A 50 6.82 13.47 9.62
N ALA A 51 6.69 12.57 8.63
CA ALA A 51 5.41 12.10 8.13
C ALA A 51 4.64 11.27 9.18
N SER A 52 5.34 10.56 10.07
CA SER A 52 4.71 9.82 11.17
C SER A 52 3.89 10.68 12.13
N ARG A 53 4.14 12.00 12.14
CA ARG A 53 3.43 12.98 12.97
C ARG A 53 2.18 13.53 12.30
N LEU A 54 1.97 13.23 11.01
CA LEU A 54 0.77 13.61 10.30
C LEU A 54 -0.41 12.80 10.86
N GLY A 55 -1.50 13.48 11.22
CA GLY A 55 -2.72 12.87 11.74
C GLY A 55 -3.54 12.15 10.67
N VAL A 56 -2.93 11.25 9.90
CA VAL A 56 -3.58 10.51 8.81
C VAL A 56 -3.99 9.12 9.28
N LYS A 57 -5.02 8.56 8.62
CA LYS A 57 -5.37 7.16 8.83
C LYS A 57 -4.43 6.31 7.99
N SER A 58 -3.72 5.39 8.63
CA SER A 58 -2.82 4.46 7.96
C SER A 58 -3.15 3.03 8.39
N VAL A 59 -3.30 2.14 7.41
CA VAL A 59 -3.50 0.70 7.60
C VAL A 59 -2.40 -0.04 6.85
N LEU A 60 -1.75 -0.97 7.54
CA LEU A 60 -0.67 -1.79 7.03
C LEU A 60 -1.18 -3.21 6.86
N TYR A 61 -1.64 -3.54 5.65
CA TYR A 61 -2.10 -4.87 5.32
C TYR A 61 -0.92 -5.80 5.11
N ILE A 62 -0.86 -6.88 5.89
CA ILE A 62 0.08 -7.97 5.67
C ILE A 62 -0.66 -9.01 4.84
N THR A 63 -0.30 -9.11 3.57
CA THR A 63 -1.08 -9.85 2.57
C THR A 63 -0.36 -11.09 2.06
N ASP A 64 0.96 -11.03 1.92
CA ASP A 64 1.79 -12.05 1.27
C ASP A 64 1.18 -12.60 -0.03
N ILE A 65 0.59 -11.71 -0.86
CA ILE A 65 -0.16 -12.10 -2.08
C ILE A 65 0.68 -13.01 -2.97
N TYR A 66 1.95 -12.66 -3.17
CA TYR A 66 2.83 -13.41 -4.04
C TYR A 66 3.26 -14.76 -3.45
N GLY A 67 3.55 -14.81 -2.14
CA GLY A 67 3.87 -16.06 -1.44
C GLY A 67 2.69 -17.03 -1.45
N ILE A 68 1.50 -16.54 -1.09
CA ILE A 68 0.25 -17.33 -1.09
C ILE A 68 -0.08 -17.80 -2.52
N ALA A 69 0.00 -16.93 -3.51
CA ALA A 69 -0.30 -17.32 -4.89
C ALA A 69 0.68 -18.37 -5.42
N ASN A 70 1.97 -18.27 -5.09
CA ASN A 70 2.97 -19.28 -5.46
C ASN A 70 2.69 -20.63 -4.79
N LEU A 71 2.42 -20.61 -3.48
CA LEU A 71 2.12 -21.82 -2.71
C LEU A 71 0.88 -22.53 -3.27
N LEU A 72 -0.21 -21.79 -3.48
CA LEU A 72 -1.45 -22.36 -4.01
C LEU A 72 -1.31 -22.84 -5.46
N ALA A 73 -0.53 -22.13 -6.29
CA ALA A 73 -0.24 -22.57 -7.67
C ALA A 73 0.47 -23.92 -7.67
N PHE A 74 1.43 -24.11 -6.76
CA PHE A 74 2.14 -25.36 -6.59
C PHE A 74 1.22 -26.48 -6.03
N GLU A 75 0.51 -26.22 -4.92
CA GLU A 75 -0.40 -27.18 -4.28
C GLU A 75 -1.52 -27.67 -5.22
N ARG A 76 -2.04 -26.78 -6.07
CA ARG A 76 -3.20 -27.05 -6.94
C ARG A 76 -2.82 -27.34 -8.39
N GLN A 77 -1.53 -27.32 -8.74
CA GLN A 77 -1.03 -27.43 -10.12
C GLN A 77 -1.77 -26.49 -11.09
N ALA A 78 -2.05 -25.26 -10.64
CA ALA A 78 -2.86 -24.29 -11.37
C ALA A 78 -2.00 -23.07 -11.80
N PRO A 79 -2.36 -22.38 -12.90
CA PRO A 79 -1.64 -21.19 -13.31
C PRO A 79 -1.67 -20.08 -12.24
N ARG A 80 -0.48 -19.66 -11.79
CA ARG A 80 -0.30 -18.58 -10.80
C ARG A 80 -1.06 -17.31 -11.16
N ALA A 81 -1.07 -16.93 -12.44
CA ALA A 81 -1.74 -15.71 -12.92
C ALA A 81 -3.24 -15.68 -12.54
N GLY A 82 -3.93 -16.83 -12.62
CA GLY A 82 -5.34 -16.91 -12.24
C GLY A 82 -5.56 -16.69 -10.74
N ILE A 83 -4.62 -17.14 -9.91
CA ILE A 83 -4.67 -16.98 -8.46
C ILE A 83 -4.36 -15.53 -8.08
N LEU A 84 -3.34 -14.92 -8.69
CA LEU A 84 -3.03 -13.50 -8.47
C LEU A 84 -4.19 -12.59 -8.85
N LYS A 85 -4.87 -12.86 -9.98
CA LYS A 85 -6.06 -12.10 -10.38
C LYS A 85 -7.16 -12.16 -9.33
N LYS A 86 -7.40 -13.32 -8.72
CA LYS A 86 -8.36 -13.46 -7.62
C LYS A 86 -7.91 -12.71 -6.36
N ALA A 87 -6.60 -12.69 -6.07
CA ALA A 87 -6.04 -12.01 -4.91
C ALA A 87 -6.18 -10.50 -5.03
N TRP A 88 -5.83 -9.94 -6.18
CA TRP A 88 -6.07 -8.54 -6.47
C TRP A 88 -7.56 -8.20 -6.46
N ALA A 89 -8.43 -9.07 -6.98
CA ALA A 89 -9.88 -8.88 -6.88
C ALA A 89 -10.43 -8.95 -5.43
N TYR A 90 -9.74 -9.59 -4.49
CA TYR A 90 -10.08 -9.53 -3.07
C TYR A 90 -9.73 -8.15 -2.49
N LEU A 91 -8.50 -7.69 -2.74
CA LEU A 91 -8.04 -6.37 -2.29
C LEU A 91 -8.80 -5.22 -2.93
N ASP A 92 -9.19 -5.36 -4.18
CA ASP A 92 -10.03 -4.41 -4.91
C ASP A 92 -11.34 -4.14 -4.16
N ARG A 93 -12.03 -5.20 -3.74
CA ARG A 93 -13.28 -5.08 -2.96
C ARG A 93 -13.07 -4.46 -1.58
N LEU A 94 -11.87 -4.62 -1.01
CA LEU A 94 -11.52 -4.06 0.29
C LEU A 94 -11.20 -2.56 0.19
N ILE A 95 -10.48 -2.13 -0.86
CA ILE A 95 -9.88 -0.80 -0.96
C ILE A 95 -10.70 0.15 -1.86
N CYS A 96 -11.26 -0.36 -2.96
CA CYS A 96 -11.92 0.44 -3.99
C CYS A 96 -13.38 0.80 -3.68
N GLN A 97 -13.80 0.79 -2.42
CA GLN A 97 -15.22 0.98 -2.07
C GLN A 97 -15.75 2.40 -2.35
N ASN A 98 -14.91 3.43 -2.33
CA ASN A 98 -15.35 4.83 -2.33
C ASN A 98 -14.54 5.77 -3.25
N GLY A 99 -14.45 5.46 -4.55
CA GLY A 99 -13.86 6.34 -5.58
C GLY A 99 -12.42 5.98 -5.96
N GLU A 100 -11.66 6.94 -6.48
CA GLU A 100 -10.27 6.75 -6.95
C GLU A 100 -9.24 6.72 -5.81
N VAL A 101 -8.15 5.98 -6.02
CA VAL A 101 -7.03 5.81 -5.09
C VAL A 101 -5.71 5.98 -5.85
N GLU A 102 -4.76 6.74 -5.32
CA GLU A 102 -3.41 6.82 -5.88
C GLU A 102 -2.67 5.51 -5.63
N CYS A 103 -2.20 4.85 -6.67
CA CYS A 103 -1.55 3.55 -6.55
C CYS A 103 -0.09 3.62 -6.97
N GLY A 104 0.77 2.97 -6.19
CA GLY A 104 2.13 2.65 -6.61
C GLY A 104 2.13 1.69 -7.81
N GLU A 105 3.24 1.64 -8.55
CA GLU A 105 3.34 0.90 -9.82
C GLU A 105 3.02 -0.60 -9.70
N GLU A 106 3.32 -1.21 -8.55
CA GLU A 106 3.11 -2.65 -8.30
C GLU A 106 1.70 -3.00 -7.79
N VAL A 107 0.79 -2.02 -7.72
CA VAL A 107 -0.56 -2.19 -7.15
C VAL A 107 -1.60 -2.29 -8.27
N GLU A 108 -2.25 -3.44 -8.37
CA GLU A 108 -3.25 -3.73 -9.41
C GLU A 108 -4.68 -3.68 -8.85
N LEU A 109 -5.22 -2.47 -8.68
CA LEU A 109 -6.63 -2.26 -8.29
C LEU A 109 -7.39 -1.49 -9.38
N SER A 110 -8.70 -1.73 -9.49
CA SER A 110 -9.55 -1.11 -10.52
C SER A 110 -9.74 0.39 -10.33
N CYS A 111 -9.65 0.88 -9.10
CA CYS A 111 -9.77 2.29 -8.76
C CYS A 111 -8.45 3.07 -8.80
N CYS A 112 -7.38 2.45 -9.32
CA CYS A 112 -6.06 3.07 -9.35
C CYS A 112 -6.00 4.23 -10.33
N LYS A 113 -5.55 5.37 -9.81
CA LYS A 113 -5.02 6.49 -10.61
C LYS A 113 -3.51 6.61 -10.41
N PRO A 114 -2.78 7.34 -11.28
CA PRO A 114 -1.33 7.49 -11.16
C PRO A 114 -0.88 7.93 -9.77
N CYS A 115 0.24 7.39 -9.31
CA CYS A 115 0.84 7.73 -8.01
C CYS A 115 1.12 9.24 -7.91
N GLY A 116 0.59 9.87 -6.86
CA GLY A 116 0.91 11.23 -6.46
C GLY A 116 1.41 11.26 -5.02
N PHE A 117 1.21 12.38 -4.34
CA PHE A 117 1.70 12.58 -2.97
C PHE A 117 1.10 11.61 -1.94
N VAL A 118 -0.12 11.12 -2.16
CA VAL A 118 -0.81 10.25 -1.19
C VAL A 118 -0.29 8.83 -1.28
N CYS A 119 0.00 8.38 -2.50
CA CYS A 119 0.70 7.12 -2.74
C CYS A 119 2.12 7.13 -2.14
N LEU A 120 2.87 8.21 -2.36
CA LEU A 120 4.19 8.41 -1.72
C LEU A 120 4.10 8.44 -0.19
N LEU A 121 3.06 9.07 0.36
CA LEU A 121 2.81 9.08 1.80
C LEU A 121 2.55 7.65 2.33
N ALA A 122 1.77 6.84 1.59
CA ALA A 122 1.55 5.44 1.94
C ALA A 122 2.85 4.64 1.94
N GLU A 123 3.72 4.85 0.95
CA GLU A 123 5.04 4.22 0.89
C GLU A 123 5.89 4.59 2.12
N VAL A 124 6.03 5.88 2.41
CA VAL A 124 6.82 6.38 3.55
C VAL A 124 6.31 5.84 4.87
N LEU A 125 5.00 5.92 5.12
CA LEU A 125 4.40 5.41 6.37
C LEU A 125 4.50 3.88 6.46
N GLY A 126 4.41 3.18 5.33
CA GLY A 126 4.62 1.75 5.24
C GLY A 126 6.04 1.33 5.62
N VAL A 127 7.05 2.01 5.07
CA VAL A 127 8.47 1.80 5.42
C VAL A 127 8.69 2.09 6.90
N ALA A 128 8.13 3.19 7.40
CA ALA A 128 8.20 3.59 8.81
C ALA A 128 7.41 2.66 9.74
N ARG A 129 6.62 1.73 9.20
CA ARG A 129 5.69 0.85 9.93
C ARG A 129 4.70 1.62 10.81
N VAL A 130 4.26 2.79 10.34
CA VAL A 130 3.29 3.66 11.02
C VAL A 130 1.89 3.37 10.50
N GLY A 131 1.03 2.85 11.36
CA GLY A 131 -0.36 2.54 11.05
C GLY A 131 -0.87 1.31 11.80
N ILE A 132 -2.16 1.03 11.65
CA ILE A 132 -2.80 -0.15 12.21
C ILE A 132 -2.42 -1.35 11.35
N LYS A 133 -1.81 -2.37 11.94
CA LYS A 133 -1.48 -3.61 11.23
C LYS A 133 -2.72 -4.49 11.11
N ALA A 134 -3.02 -4.91 9.88
CA ALA A 134 -4.09 -5.85 9.58
C ALA A 134 -3.50 -7.05 8.82
N ASP A 135 -3.37 -8.19 9.51
CA ASP A 135 -2.89 -9.42 8.87
C ASP A 135 -4.06 -10.16 8.23
N ILE A 136 -4.08 -10.18 6.90
CA ILE A 136 -5.16 -10.78 6.10
C ILE A 136 -4.69 -12.02 5.34
N ARG A 137 -3.48 -12.55 5.63
CA ARG A 137 -2.91 -13.70 4.92
C ARG A 137 -3.82 -14.92 4.94
N ARG A 138 -4.40 -15.23 6.11
CA ARG A 138 -5.30 -16.37 6.28
C ARG A 138 -6.58 -16.17 5.47
N GLU A 139 -7.23 -15.02 5.62
CA GLU A 139 -8.45 -14.68 4.89
C GLU A 139 -8.23 -14.72 3.38
N LEU A 140 -7.11 -14.16 2.91
CA LEU A 140 -6.73 -14.18 1.52
C LEU A 140 -6.57 -15.63 1.02
N ARG A 141 -5.81 -16.47 1.73
CA ARG A 141 -5.64 -17.88 1.35
C ARG A 141 -6.97 -18.63 1.27
N ASP A 142 -7.88 -18.41 2.22
CA ASP A 142 -9.18 -19.09 2.28
C ASP A 142 -10.12 -18.68 1.13
N LYS A 143 -9.89 -17.51 0.51
CA LYS A 143 -10.72 -16.97 -0.59
C LYS A 143 -10.18 -17.26 -1.99
N LEU A 144 -8.95 -17.76 -2.12
CA LEU A 144 -8.27 -18.04 -3.39
C LEU A 144 -8.46 -19.48 -3.87
#